data_AF-A0A5A9ZC22-F1
#
_entry.id   AF-A0A5A9ZC22-F1
#
_cell.length_a   1.000
_cell.length_b   1.000
_cell.length_c   1.000
_cell.angle_alpha   90.00
_cell.angle_beta   90.00
_cell.angle_gamma   90.00
#
_symmetry.space_group_name_H-M   'P 1'
#
loop_
_entity.id
_entity.type
_entity.pdbx_description
1 polymer ?
#
loop_
_entity_poly.entity_id
_entity_poly.type
_entity_poly.pdbx_seq_one_letter_code
_entity_poly.pdbx_strand_id
1 'polypeptide(L)'
;PVPRPRTGPAPRAAFQPVTIRTARDAVTAAALYLRWLGYRDIRRADQRPPSGIGLAARGIVAQVDPTVRPASLRDVECLWLTAMTESAGCVYFSLAGYEKDARAGADSLGVPLFVLDLTGTPQPANSLADELVASGG
;
A
#
# COMPACT_ATOMS: atom_id res chain seq x y z
N PRO A 1 -32.91 -29.87 -14.81
CA PRO A 1 -31.94 -28.75 -14.85
C PRO A 1 -31.06 -28.75 -13.60
N VAL A 2 -29.78 -29.08 -13.72
CA VAL A 2 -28.81 -29.04 -12.61
C VAL A 2 -28.30 -27.61 -12.40
N PRO A 3 -28.18 -27.11 -11.16
CA PRO A 3 -27.60 -25.79 -10.91
C PRO A 3 -26.09 -25.83 -11.21
N ARG A 4 -25.60 -24.87 -12.01
CA ARG A 4 -24.16 -24.72 -12.26
C ARG A 4 -23.47 -24.28 -10.96
N PRO A 5 -22.31 -24.87 -10.61
CA PRO A 5 -21.53 -24.41 -9.46
C PRO A 5 -21.12 -22.95 -9.69
N ARG A 6 -21.34 -22.11 -8.68
CA ARG A 6 -20.82 -20.75 -8.63
C ARG A 6 -19.30 -20.86 -8.60
N THR A 7 -18.65 -20.51 -9.69
CA THR A 7 -17.20 -20.30 -9.71
C THR A 7 -16.90 -19.20 -8.69
N GLY A 8 -16.33 -19.58 -7.55
CA GLY A 8 -15.76 -18.61 -6.62
C GLY A 8 -14.68 -17.78 -7.32
N PRO A 9 -14.31 -16.61 -6.78
CA PRO A 9 -13.20 -15.84 -7.34
C PRO A 9 -11.99 -16.75 -7.51
N ALA A 10 -11.39 -16.75 -8.70
CA ALA A 10 -10.19 -17.54 -8.94
C ALA A 10 -9.11 -17.12 -7.92
N PRO A 11 -8.34 -18.07 -7.36
CA PRO A 11 -7.26 -17.73 -6.45
C PRO A 11 -6.32 -16.74 -7.14
N ARG A 12 -6.06 -15.62 -6.46
CA ARG A 12 -5.19 -14.55 -6.97
C ARG A 12 -3.84 -15.17 -7.34
N ALA A 13 -3.36 -14.93 -8.57
CA ALA A 13 -2.07 -15.46 -9.03
C ALA A 13 -0.94 -15.06 -8.06
N ALA A 14 0.16 -15.80 -7.99
CA ALA A 14 1.28 -15.40 -7.14
C ALA A 14 1.84 -14.04 -7.58
N PHE A 15 2.11 -13.15 -6.61
CA PHE A 15 2.75 -11.86 -6.88
C PHE A 15 4.15 -12.07 -7.50
N GLN A 16 4.48 -11.25 -8.50
CA GLN A 16 5.78 -11.28 -9.18
C GLN A 16 6.62 -10.10 -8.67
N PRO A 17 7.58 -10.33 -7.76
CA PRO A 17 8.34 -9.26 -7.14
C PRO A 17 9.39 -8.67 -8.08
N VAL A 18 9.71 -7.40 -7.84
CA VAL A 18 10.80 -6.68 -8.54
C VAL A 18 11.83 -6.27 -7.50
N THR A 19 13.08 -6.70 -7.68
CA THR A 19 14.18 -6.35 -6.76
C THR A 19 14.31 -4.83 -6.60
N ILE A 20 14.34 -4.37 -5.35
CA ILE A 20 14.42 -2.94 -5.05
C ILE A 20 15.89 -2.56 -4.89
N ARG A 21 16.41 -1.76 -5.83
CA ARG A 21 17.76 -1.17 -5.75
C ARG A 21 17.72 0.35 -5.65
N THR A 22 16.62 0.96 -6.05
CA THR A 22 16.42 2.40 -6.10
C THR A 22 15.04 2.79 -5.57
N ALA A 23 14.87 4.08 -5.26
CA ALA A 23 13.57 4.64 -4.93
C ALA A 23 12.52 4.42 -6.05
N ARG A 24 12.96 4.38 -7.31
CA ARG A 24 12.08 4.09 -8.45
C ARG A 24 11.58 2.65 -8.40
N ASP A 25 12.43 1.70 -8.05
CA ASP A 25 12.06 0.29 -7.94
C ASP A 25 11.07 0.07 -6.79
N ALA A 26 11.23 0.77 -5.67
CA ALA A 26 10.28 0.75 -4.56
C ALA A 26 8.87 1.21 -5.01
N VAL A 27 8.80 2.31 -5.77
CA VAL A 27 7.55 2.80 -6.35
C VAL A 27 6.96 1.80 -7.35
N THR A 28 7.80 1.18 -8.18
CA THR A 28 7.35 0.15 -9.12
C THR A 28 6.82 -1.08 -8.40
N ALA A 29 7.49 -1.55 -7.34
CA ALA A 29 7.04 -2.67 -6.52
C ALA A 29 5.69 -2.37 -5.87
N ALA A 30 5.51 -1.19 -5.27
CA ALA A 30 4.24 -0.75 -4.70
C ALA A 30 3.13 -0.68 -5.76
N ALA A 31 3.40 -0.10 -6.93
CA ALA A 31 2.42 -0.03 -8.01
C ALA A 31 2.01 -1.42 -8.54
N LEU A 32 2.97 -2.33 -8.71
CA LEU A 32 2.66 -3.71 -9.11
C LEU A 32 1.83 -4.43 -8.05
N TYR A 33 2.10 -4.16 -6.78
CA TYR A 33 1.38 -4.76 -5.66
C TYR A 33 -0.06 -4.27 -5.58
N LEU A 34 -0.30 -2.96 -5.71
CA LEU A 34 -1.65 -2.41 -5.78
C LEU A 34 -2.44 -2.98 -6.96
N ARG A 35 -1.78 -3.13 -8.13
CA ARG A 35 -2.41 -3.75 -9.30
C ARG A 35 -2.76 -5.21 -9.05
N TRP A 36 -1.90 -5.92 -8.34
CA TRP A 36 -2.13 -7.29 -7.93
C TRP A 36 -3.31 -7.40 -6.95
N LEU A 37 -3.44 -6.46 -6.00
CA LEU A 37 -4.58 -6.38 -5.07
C LEU A 37 -5.91 -6.10 -5.79
N GLY A 38 -5.90 -5.54 -7.00
CA GLY A 38 -7.10 -5.27 -7.80
C GLY A 38 -7.29 -3.81 -8.19
N TYR A 39 -6.47 -2.90 -7.64
CA TYR A 39 -6.52 -1.48 -8.00
C TYR A 39 -6.08 -1.25 -9.44
N ARG A 40 -6.81 -0.37 -10.14
CA ARG A 40 -6.57 -0.01 -11.53
C ARG A 40 -6.26 1.48 -11.65
N ASP A 41 -5.72 1.86 -12.80
CA ASP A 41 -5.40 3.26 -13.14
C ASP A 41 -4.42 3.92 -12.16
N ILE A 42 -3.40 3.17 -11.75
CA ILE A 42 -2.35 3.66 -10.84
C ILE A 42 -1.54 4.74 -11.56
N ARG A 43 -1.58 5.95 -11.02
CA ARG A 43 -0.84 7.12 -11.47
C ARG A 43 0.06 7.58 -10.33
N ARG A 44 1.15 8.28 -10.65
CA ARG A 44 1.82 9.06 -9.60
C ARG A 44 0.87 10.19 -9.19
N ALA A 45 0.75 10.42 -7.89
CA ALA A 45 0.00 11.57 -7.40
C ALA A 45 0.66 12.83 -7.95
N ASP A 46 -0.14 13.74 -8.52
CA ASP A 46 0.35 15.01 -9.06
C ASP A 46 0.87 15.93 -7.94
N GLN A 47 0.34 15.75 -6.73
CA GLN A 47 0.84 16.38 -5.51
C GLN A 47 2.01 15.56 -4.95
N ARG A 48 3.17 16.19 -4.77
CA ARG A 48 4.30 15.57 -4.08
C ARG A 48 4.07 15.68 -2.58
N PRO A 49 3.82 14.58 -1.85
CA PRO A 49 3.70 14.63 -0.40
C PRO A 49 5.02 15.13 0.22
N PRO A 50 4.95 15.77 1.40
CA PRO A 50 6.11 16.37 2.06
C PRO A 50 7.19 15.34 2.43
N SER A 51 6.79 14.09 2.65
CA SER A 51 7.65 12.91 2.71
C SER A 51 7.28 11.96 1.55
N GLY A 52 8.22 11.16 1.05
CA GLY A 52 7.98 10.07 0.09
C GLY A 52 7.43 10.42 -1.30
N ILE A 53 6.83 9.42 -1.95
CA ILE A 53 6.29 9.46 -3.31
C ILE A 53 4.84 8.95 -3.27
N GLY A 54 3.90 9.82 -3.63
CA GLY A 54 2.48 9.47 -3.73
C GLY A 54 2.14 8.72 -5.01
N LEU A 55 1.32 7.69 -4.90
CA LEU A 55 0.63 6.98 -5.95
C LEU A 55 -0.87 7.14 -5.71
N ALA A 56 -1.65 7.41 -6.75
CA ALA A 56 -3.10 7.46 -6.68
C ALA A 56 -3.70 6.43 -7.62
N ALA A 57 -4.70 5.71 -7.15
CA ALA A 57 -5.54 4.83 -7.95
C ALA A 57 -7.01 5.12 -7.61
N ARG A 58 -7.94 4.56 -8.39
CA ARG A 58 -9.36 4.82 -8.17
C ARG A 58 -9.78 4.36 -6.76
N GLY A 59 -10.07 5.31 -5.87
CA GLY A 59 -10.52 5.06 -4.50
C GLY A 59 -9.41 4.81 -3.47
N ILE A 60 -8.13 4.94 -3.84
CA ILE A 60 -7.00 4.78 -2.90
C ILE A 60 -5.81 5.71 -3.21
N VAL A 61 -5.22 6.25 -2.15
CA VAL A 61 -3.93 6.96 -2.18
C VAL A 61 -2.87 6.12 -1.48
N ALA A 62 -1.80 5.81 -2.19
CA ALA A 62 -0.68 5.05 -1.67
C ALA A 62 0.55 5.94 -1.48
N GLN A 63 1.14 5.89 -0.31
CA GLN A 63 2.40 6.55 0.01
C GLN A 63 3.55 5.56 -0.09
N VAL A 64 4.64 5.92 -0.76
CA VAL A 64 5.86 5.12 -0.80
C VAL A 64 7.02 5.91 -0.23
N ASP A 65 7.57 5.44 0.89
CA ASP A 65 8.79 5.97 1.49
C ASP A 65 9.98 5.02 1.21
N PRO A 66 10.87 5.38 0.26
CA PRO A 66 12.07 4.60 -0.06
C PRO A 66 13.25 4.91 0.87
N THR A 67 13.08 5.76 1.89
CA THR A 67 14.17 6.13 2.78
C THR A 67 14.55 5.00 3.72
N VAL A 68 15.78 5.08 4.23
CA VAL A 68 16.30 4.13 5.22
C VAL A 68 15.92 4.51 6.65
N ARG A 69 15.04 5.49 6.85
CA ARG A 69 14.56 5.91 8.16
C ARG A 69 13.15 5.36 8.39
N PRO A 70 12.86 4.83 9.59
CA PRO A 70 11.50 4.42 9.91
C PRO A 70 10.52 5.58 9.74
N ALA A 71 9.35 5.31 9.17
CA ALA A 71 8.31 6.29 9.01
C ALA A 71 7.72 6.70 10.37
N SER A 72 7.51 8.00 10.55
CA SER A 72 7.02 8.58 11.80
C SER A 72 5.49 8.62 11.85
N LEU A 73 4.93 8.84 13.04
CA LEU A 73 3.48 9.03 13.21
C LEU A 73 2.95 10.19 12.35
N ARG A 74 3.70 11.28 12.28
CA ARG A 74 3.33 12.44 11.47
C ARG A 74 3.18 12.09 9.99
N ASP A 75 4.02 11.20 9.47
CA ASP A 75 3.93 10.78 8.07
C ASP A 75 2.63 10.01 7.80
N VAL A 76 2.21 9.16 8.75
CA VAL A 76 0.93 8.44 8.70
C VAL A 76 -0.25 9.41 8.76
N GLU A 77 -0.24 10.36 9.70
CA GLU A 77 -1.29 11.37 9.84
C GLU A 77 -1.42 12.26 8.60
N CYS A 78 -0.29 12.69 8.03
CA CYS A 78 -0.28 13.48 6.80
C CYS A 78 -0.92 12.71 5.63
N LEU A 79 -0.55 11.44 5.44
CA LEU A 79 -1.17 10.59 4.42
C LEU A 79 -2.68 10.47 4.64
N TRP A 80 -3.10 10.21 5.88
CA TRP A 80 -4.51 10.05 6.22
C TRP A 80 -5.33 11.31 5.92
N LEU A 81 -4.80 12.49 6.25
CA LEU A 81 -5.44 13.77 5.94
C LEU A 81 -5.54 14.03 4.42
N THR A 82 -4.51 13.69 3.65
CA THR A 82 -4.57 13.76 2.18
C THR A 82 -5.67 12.85 1.64
N ALA A 83 -5.73 11.60 2.11
CA ALA A 83 -6.72 10.63 1.67
C ALA A 83 -8.16 11.05 2.02
N MET A 84 -8.37 11.58 3.23
CA MET A 84 -9.66 12.16 3.61
C MET A 84 -10.07 13.34 2.71
N THR A 85 -9.11 14.20 2.36
CA THR A 85 -9.36 15.34 1.47
C THR A 85 -9.76 14.86 0.07
N GLU A 86 -9.16 13.78 -0.41
CA GLU A 86 -9.49 13.14 -1.69
C GLU A 86 -10.69 12.17 -1.61
N SER A 87 -11.30 12.02 -0.43
CA SER A 87 -12.37 11.03 -0.17
C SER A 87 -11.99 9.62 -0.63
N ALA A 88 -10.75 9.23 -0.38
CA ALA A 88 -10.16 7.95 -0.77
C ALA A 88 -9.64 7.18 0.45
N GLY A 89 -9.52 5.85 0.32
CA GLY A 89 -8.73 5.06 1.26
C GLY A 89 -7.25 5.42 1.13
N CYS A 90 -6.42 4.99 2.08
CA CYS A 90 -4.97 5.11 1.92
C CYS A 90 -4.22 3.87 2.34
N VAL A 91 -2.96 3.80 1.93
CA VAL A 91 -2.01 2.74 2.29
C VAL A 91 -0.60 3.31 2.30
N TYR A 92 0.22 2.88 3.26
CA TYR A 92 1.61 3.32 3.35
C TYR A 92 2.54 2.13 3.08
N PHE A 93 3.47 2.29 2.16
CA PHE A 93 4.64 1.44 1.93
C PHE A 93 5.92 2.12 2.44
N SER A 94 6.70 1.46 3.29
CA SER A 94 7.98 1.97 3.80
C SER A 94 9.10 0.94 3.61
N LEU A 95 10.28 1.35 3.15
CA LEU A 95 11.44 0.47 3.05
C LEU A 95 12.06 0.16 4.42
N ALA A 96 12.18 1.17 5.29
CA ALA A 96 12.76 1.01 6.62
C ALA A 96 11.73 0.64 7.71
N GLY A 97 10.46 0.45 7.33
CA GLY A 97 9.38 0.17 8.26
C GLY A 97 8.89 1.40 9.01
N TYR A 98 8.39 1.20 10.22
CA TYR A 98 7.62 2.19 10.97
C TYR A 98 8.10 2.29 12.41
N GLU A 99 8.06 3.50 12.95
CA GLU A 99 8.15 3.70 14.39
C GLU A 99 6.95 3.05 15.11
N LYS A 100 7.15 2.72 16.38
CA LYS A 100 6.10 2.06 17.18
C LYS A 100 4.81 2.91 17.25
N ASP A 101 4.98 4.22 17.43
CA ASP A 101 3.86 5.15 17.50
C ASP A 101 3.17 5.31 16.15
N ALA A 102 3.93 5.26 15.05
CA ALA A 102 3.37 5.27 13.69
C ALA A 102 2.47 4.05 13.44
N ARG A 103 2.87 2.86 13.92
CA ARG A 103 2.06 1.64 13.78
C ARG A 103 0.78 1.72 14.60
N ALA A 104 0.86 2.16 15.85
CA ALA A 104 -0.33 2.35 16.70
C ALA A 104 -1.28 3.42 16.15
N GLY A 105 -0.73 4.52 15.62
CA GLY A 105 -1.51 5.57 14.96
C GLY A 105 -2.20 5.07 13.71
N ALA A 106 -1.51 4.29 12.87
CA ALA A 106 -2.08 3.70 11.67
C ALA A 106 -3.25 2.76 11.98
N ASP A 107 -3.12 1.92 13.01
CA ASP A 107 -4.19 1.04 13.47
C ASP A 107 -5.42 1.85 13.93
N SER A 108 -5.20 2.98 14.59
CA SER A 108 -6.28 3.87 15.07
C SER A 108 -6.96 4.64 13.93
N LEU A 109 -6.19 5.02 12.90
CA LEU A 109 -6.66 5.80 11.75
C LEU A 109 -7.20 4.95 10.60
N GLY A 110 -7.07 3.62 10.68
CA GLY A 110 -7.50 2.71 9.63
C GLY A 110 -6.56 2.70 8.42
N VAL A 111 -5.26 2.91 8.63
CA VAL A 111 -4.24 2.95 7.56
C VAL A 111 -3.50 1.59 7.48
N PRO A 112 -3.66 0.82 6.39
CA PRO A 112 -2.85 -0.35 6.11
C PRO A 112 -1.38 0.04 5.91
N LEU A 113 -0.48 -0.68 6.56
CA LEU A 113 0.96 -0.46 6.50
C LEU A 113 1.67 -1.65 5.85
N PHE A 114 2.63 -1.39 4.98
CA PHE A 114 3.43 -2.40 4.31
C PHE A 114 4.92 -2.08 4.40
N VAL A 115 5.74 -3.07 4.75
CA VAL A 115 7.20 -2.96 4.64
C VAL A 115 7.63 -3.48 3.28
N LEU A 116 8.38 -2.67 2.53
CA LEU A 116 9.00 -3.10 1.28
C LEU A 116 10.31 -3.84 1.60
N ASP A 117 10.33 -5.14 1.36
CA ASP A 117 11.58 -5.90 1.39
C ASP A 117 12.39 -5.66 0.11
N LEU A 118 13.72 -5.74 0.19
CA LEU A 118 14.64 -5.59 -0.95
C LEU A 118 14.43 -6.65 -2.04
N THR A 119 13.81 -7.78 -1.68
CA THR A 119 13.36 -8.79 -2.64
C THR A 119 12.23 -8.30 -3.55
N GLY A 120 11.52 -7.24 -3.15
CA GLY A 120 10.45 -6.62 -3.92
C GLY A 120 9.04 -7.01 -3.50
N THR A 121 8.88 -7.83 -2.46
CA THR A 121 7.56 -8.25 -1.96
C THR A 121 7.14 -7.37 -0.78
N PRO A 122 6.08 -6.56 -0.90
CA PRO A 122 5.53 -5.83 0.23
C PRO A 122 4.96 -6.80 1.28
N GLN A 123 5.40 -6.65 2.52
CA GLN A 123 4.96 -7.46 3.66
C GLN A 123 3.97 -6.66 4.51
N PRO A 124 2.81 -7.22 4.88
CA PRO A 124 1.89 -6.59 5.82
C PRO A 124 2.59 -6.25 7.13
N ALA A 125 2.45 -5.00 7.54
CA ALA A 125 3.01 -4.48 8.78
C ALA A 125 1.94 -4.22 9.82
N ASN A 126 0.66 -4.46 9.55
CA ASN A 126 -0.42 -4.45 10.55
C ASN A 126 -1.61 -5.30 10.08
N SER A 127 -2.54 -5.56 10.99
CA SER A 127 -3.73 -6.39 10.69
C SER A 127 -4.58 -5.81 9.57
N LEU A 128 -4.63 -4.48 9.43
CA LEU A 128 -5.34 -3.80 8.34
C LEU A 128 -4.71 -4.12 6.97
N ALA A 129 -3.38 -4.23 6.91
CA ALA A 129 -2.70 -4.68 5.71
C ALA A 129 -2.95 -6.16 5.42
N ASP A 130 -2.97 -7.02 6.44
CA ASP A 130 -3.34 -8.43 6.26
C ASP A 130 -4.77 -8.56 5.72
N GLU A 131 -5.71 -7.80 6.27
CA GLU A 131 -7.11 -7.75 5.81
C GLU A 131 -7.21 -7.26 4.37
N LEU A 132 -6.50 -6.18 4.00
CA LEU A 132 -6.46 -5.69 2.63
C LEU A 132 -5.90 -6.73 1.66
N VAL A 133 -4.87 -7.47 2.08
CA VAL A 133 -4.33 -8.58 1.28
C VAL A 133 -5.33 -9.71 1.14
N ALA A 134 -6.10 -10.02 2.18
CA ALA A 134 -7.12 -11.07 2.13
C ALA A 134 -8.32 -10.69 1.25
N SER A 135 -8.85 -9.48 1.41
CA SER A 135 -10.05 -9.00 0.71
C SER A 135 -9.78 -8.55 -0.73
N GLY A 136 -8.60 -7.99 -1.00
CA GLY A 136 -8.32 -7.29 -2.26
C GLY A 136 -8.90 -5.86 -2.28
N GLY A 137 -8.57 -5.12 -3.35
CA GLY A 137 -9.00 -3.73 -3.59
C GLY A 137 -10.25 -3.60 -4.44
#